data_AF-A0A258KCA1-F1
#
_entry.id   AF-A0A258KCA1-F1
#
_cell.length_a   1.000
_cell.length_b   1.000
_cell.length_c   1.000
_cell.angle_alpha   90.00
_cell.angle_beta   90.00
_cell.angle_gamma   90.00
#
_symmetry.space_group_name_H-M   'P 1'
#
loop_
_entity.id
_entity.type
_entity.pdbx_description
1 polymer ?
#
loop_
_entity_poly.entity_id
_entity_poly.type
_entity_poly.pdbx_seq_one_letter_code
_entity_poly.pdbx_strand_id
1 'polypeptide(L)'
;LGDGGREDGEGEFEHSVCAIDWRSGSRHASAASLDLGAGGQMTIQPQTEFFMLGLGYGHPAWAHGLNHGDLAVEREDFVTAELERRLPHHLHVQALSRVVFTNAQGRSRIGRGVFEQLVLGPHAPSGFTSILDVAP
;
A
#
# COMPACT_ATOMS: atom_id res chain seq x y z
N LEU A 1 18.85 -14.09 -14.82
CA LEU A 1 17.89 -14.44 -15.89
C LEU A 1 17.70 -13.20 -16.76
N GLY A 2 17.11 -13.28 -17.95
CA GLY A 2 16.90 -12.10 -18.81
C GLY A 2 15.94 -11.06 -18.23
N ASP A 3 15.08 -11.49 -17.32
CA ASP A 3 14.10 -10.73 -16.54
C ASP A 3 14.37 -10.75 -15.02
N GLY A 4 15.04 -11.79 -14.54
CA GLY A 4 15.55 -11.88 -13.17
C GLY A 4 16.85 -11.12 -13.02
N GLY A 5 16.73 -9.85 -12.65
CA GLY A 5 17.83 -9.05 -12.10
C GLY A 5 18.27 -9.65 -10.75
N ARG A 6 19.58 -9.70 -10.53
CA ARG A 6 20.14 -10.01 -9.22
C ARG A 6 20.24 -8.69 -8.47
N GLU A 7 19.61 -8.60 -7.31
CA GLU A 7 19.95 -7.52 -6.38
C GLU A 7 21.34 -7.81 -5.81
N ASP A 8 22.27 -6.91 -6.06
CA ASP A 8 23.64 -6.99 -5.54
C ASP A 8 23.73 -6.38 -4.12
N GLY A 9 22.61 -5.89 -3.58
CA GLY A 9 22.45 -5.34 -2.24
C GLY A 9 21.05 -4.75 -2.02
N GLU A 10 20.71 -4.54 -0.75
CA GLU A 10 19.50 -3.83 -0.32
C GLU A 10 19.78 -2.32 -0.29
N GLY A 11 18.78 -1.51 -0.67
CA GLY A 11 18.84 -0.06 -0.60
C GLY A 11 17.77 0.48 0.32
N GLU A 12 18.17 1.21 1.36
CA GLU A 12 17.28 1.90 2.29
C GLU A 12 17.44 3.42 2.16
N PHE A 13 16.33 4.14 2.25
CA PHE A 13 16.30 5.61 2.25
C PHE A 13 15.56 6.09 3.50
N GLU A 14 16.31 6.56 4.49
CA GLU A 14 15.75 7.05 5.76
C GLU A 14 14.99 8.38 5.61
N HIS A 15 15.36 9.18 4.60
CA HIS A 15 14.75 10.46 4.31
C HIS A 15 14.16 10.48 2.92
N SER A 16 12.84 10.69 2.85
CA SER A 16 12.13 10.90 1.60
C SER A 16 11.01 11.90 1.77
N VAL A 17 10.67 12.60 0.68
CA VAL A 17 9.45 13.39 0.58
C VAL A 17 8.48 12.65 -0.31
N CYS A 18 7.27 12.41 0.16
CA CYS A 18 6.26 11.65 -0.56
C CYS A 18 5.06 12.54 -0.90
N ALA A 19 4.63 12.49 -2.16
CA ALA A 19 3.35 13.02 -2.60
C ALA A 19 2.46 11.86 -3.04
N ILE A 20 1.22 11.83 -2.58
CA ILE A 20 0.27 10.74 -2.83
C ILE A 20 -0.99 11.33 -3.46
N ASP A 21 -1.40 10.75 -4.57
CA ASP A 21 -2.72 10.96 -5.17
C ASP A 21 -3.66 9.87 -4.68
N TRP A 22 -4.86 10.27 -4.24
CA TRP A 22 -5.84 9.35 -3.67
C TRP A 22 -6.93 9.02 -4.67
N ARG A 23 -7.37 7.75 -4.66
CA ARG A 23 -8.55 7.32 -5.38
C ARG A 23 -9.79 7.90 -4.72
N SER A 24 -10.55 8.70 -5.47
CA SER A 24 -11.85 9.26 -5.07
C SER A 24 -12.75 8.20 -4.43
N GLY A 25 -13.40 8.58 -3.33
CA GLY A 25 -14.28 7.72 -2.55
C GLY A 25 -13.56 6.69 -1.67
N SER A 26 -12.22 6.73 -1.57
CA SER A 26 -11.43 5.82 -0.73
C SER A 26 -10.26 6.53 -0.03
N ARG A 27 -9.49 5.75 0.75
CA ARG A 27 -8.17 6.15 1.29
C ARG A 27 -7.02 5.35 0.67
N HIS A 28 -7.23 4.79 -0.53
CA HIS A 28 -6.20 4.06 -1.25
C HIS A 28 -5.56 4.96 -2.29
N ALA A 29 -4.23 4.89 -2.40
CA ALA A 29 -3.47 5.67 -3.36
C ALA A 29 -3.75 5.19 -4.79
N SER A 30 -3.97 6.13 -5.71
CA SER A 30 -3.99 5.90 -7.16
C SER A 30 -2.62 6.11 -7.80
N ALA A 31 -1.77 6.93 -7.17
CA ALA A 31 -0.37 7.14 -7.56
C ALA A 31 0.41 7.69 -6.37
N ALA A 32 1.73 7.54 -6.40
CA ALA A 32 2.63 8.24 -5.49
C ALA A 32 3.94 8.60 -6.19
N SER A 33 4.57 9.68 -5.72
CA SER A 33 5.92 10.09 -6.10
C SER A 33 6.76 10.28 -4.85
N LEU A 34 7.98 9.75 -4.86
CA LEU A 34 8.95 9.92 -3.79
C LEU A 34 10.18 10.63 -4.32
N ASP A 35 10.59 11.67 -3.61
CA ASP A 35 11.92 12.26 -3.72
C ASP A 35 12.81 11.65 -2.63
N LEU A 36 13.87 10.95 -3.04
CA LEU A 36 14.83 10.27 -2.17
C LEU A 36 16.12 11.10 -2.01
N GLY A 37 16.09 12.39 -2.38
CA GLY A 37 17.22 13.31 -2.34
C GLY A 37 18.36 12.84 -3.23
N ALA A 38 19.55 12.64 -2.63
CA ALA A 38 20.71 12.12 -3.34
C ALA A 38 20.52 10.68 -3.86
N GLY A 39 19.48 9.98 -3.40
CA GLY A 39 19.09 8.66 -3.89
C GLY A 39 18.43 8.68 -5.28
N GLY A 40 17.84 9.81 -5.66
CA GLY A 40 17.05 9.96 -6.88
C GLY A 40 15.55 10.06 -6.60
N GLN A 41 14.74 9.65 -7.56
CA GLN A 41 13.28 9.79 -7.50
C GLN A 41 12.57 8.50 -7.90
N MET A 42 11.36 8.32 -7.37
CA MET A 42 10.53 7.16 -7.65
C MET A 42 9.10 7.58 -7.96
N THR A 43 8.46 6.91 -8.92
CA THR A 43 7.00 6.94 -9.09
C THR A 43 6.44 5.55 -8.89
N ILE A 44 5.30 5.48 -8.22
CA ILE A 44 4.58 4.26 -7.89
C ILE A 44 3.18 4.37 -8.47
N GLN A 45 2.79 3.35 -9.24
CA GLN A 45 1.45 3.22 -9.78
C GLN A 45 0.81 1.94 -9.21
N PRO A 46 0.03 2.06 -8.12
CA PRO A 46 -0.78 0.97 -7.58
C PRO A 46 -1.73 0.38 -8.64
N GLN A 47 -1.88 -0.95 -8.63
CA GLN A 47 -2.74 -1.66 -9.58
C GLN A 47 -3.84 -2.43 -8.84
N THR A 48 -3.50 -3.59 -8.29
CA THR A 48 -4.45 -4.47 -7.59
C THR A 48 -4.12 -4.49 -6.11
N GLU A 49 -5.11 -4.28 -5.27
CA GLU A 49 -4.96 -4.35 -3.82
C GLU A 49 -5.04 -5.78 -3.30
N PHE A 50 -4.06 -6.19 -2.51
CA PHE A 50 -4.21 -7.28 -1.56
C PHE A 50 -4.76 -6.70 -0.25
N PHE A 51 -5.97 -7.09 0.13
CA PHE A 51 -6.60 -6.62 1.37
C PHE A 51 -6.05 -7.40 2.55
N MET A 52 -5.44 -6.70 3.51
CA MET A 52 -4.79 -7.34 4.66
C MET A 52 -5.79 -7.99 5.63
N LEU A 53 -7.09 -7.74 5.43
CA LEU A 53 -8.20 -8.47 6.07
C LEU A 53 -8.02 -9.99 5.98
N GLY A 54 -7.58 -10.52 4.84
CA GLY A 54 -7.39 -11.96 4.65
C GLY A 54 -6.26 -12.56 5.50
N LEU A 55 -5.40 -11.72 6.09
CA LEU A 55 -4.39 -12.10 7.07
C LEU A 55 -4.82 -11.75 8.51
N GLY A 56 -6.04 -11.24 8.69
CA GLY A 56 -6.61 -10.85 9.98
C GLY A 56 -6.42 -9.39 10.37
N TYR A 57 -5.74 -8.55 9.57
CA TYR A 57 -5.56 -7.14 9.93
C TYR A 57 -6.87 -6.38 9.79
N GLY A 58 -7.38 -5.85 10.92
CA GLY A 58 -8.68 -5.19 10.99
C GLY A 58 -9.88 -6.14 10.99
N HIS A 59 -9.66 -7.47 10.95
CA HIS A 59 -10.74 -8.45 10.92
C HIS A 59 -11.49 -8.48 12.28
N PRO A 60 -12.84 -8.36 12.31
CA PRO A 60 -13.60 -8.26 13.55
C PRO A 60 -13.61 -9.54 14.40
N ALA A 61 -13.60 -10.72 13.76
CA ALA A 61 -13.52 -12.02 14.45
C ALA A 61 -12.09 -12.60 14.47
N TRP A 62 -11.46 -12.78 13.30
CA TRP A 62 -10.14 -13.37 13.08
C TRP A 62 -8.99 -12.36 13.09
N ALA A 63 -8.92 -11.53 14.12
CA ALA A 63 -7.89 -10.50 14.22
C ALA A 63 -6.47 -11.11 14.18
N HIS A 64 -5.54 -10.44 13.48
CA HIS A 64 -4.18 -10.95 13.28
C HIS A 64 -3.49 -11.27 14.61
N GLY A 65 -3.09 -12.53 14.80
CA GLY A 65 -2.42 -13.00 16.02
C GLY A 65 -3.36 -13.27 17.22
N LEU A 66 -4.68 -13.18 17.06
CA LEU A 66 -5.64 -13.51 18.11
C LEU A 66 -5.67 -15.00 18.42
N ASN A 67 -5.68 -15.36 19.70
CA ASN A 67 -5.88 -16.75 20.13
C ASN A 67 -7.39 -17.11 20.08
N HIS A 68 -7.73 -18.14 19.32
CA HIS A 68 -9.10 -18.62 19.15
C HIS A 68 -9.45 -19.87 20.00
N GLY A 69 -8.56 -20.29 20.90
CA GLY A 69 -8.70 -21.52 21.68
C GLY A 69 -8.10 -22.74 20.97
N ASP A 70 -8.44 -23.94 21.45
CA ASP A 70 -7.77 -25.18 21.04
C ASP A 70 -7.98 -25.53 19.55
N LEU A 71 -9.17 -25.27 18.99
CA LEU A 71 -9.46 -25.45 17.57
C LEU A 71 -10.65 -24.57 17.15
N ALA A 72 -10.41 -23.69 16.19
CA ALA A 72 -11.43 -22.93 15.48
C ALA A 72 -11.08 -22.90 13.99
N VAL A 73 -12.08 -23.05 13.12
CA VAL A 73 -11.90 -23.02 11.66
C VAL A 73 -13.07 -22.27 11.04
N GLU A 74 -12.77 -21.34 10.15
CA GLU A 74 -13.73 -20.63 9.31
C GLU A 74 -13.13 -20.42 7.92
N ARG A 75 -14.00 -20.19 6.93
CA ARG A 75 -13.59 -19.87 5.56
C ARG A 75 -14.48 -18.75 5.04
N GLU A 76 -13.84 -17.76 4.46
CA GLU A 76 -14.49 -16.67 3.75
C GLU A 76 -13.95 -16.60 2.32
N ASP A 77 -14.80 -16.19 1.39
CA ASP A 77 -14.43 -15.92 0.01
C ASP A 77 -14.86 -14.49 -0.33
N PHE A 78 -13.94 -13.73 -0.93
CA PHE A 78 -14.18 -12.35 -1.31
C PHE A 78 -13.92 -12.15 -2.80
N VAL A 79 -14.84 -11.45 -3.47
CA VAL A 79 -14.57 -10.86 -4.78
C VAL A 79 -13.94 -9.49 -4.55
N THR A 80 -12.61 -9.41 -4.67
CA THR A 80 -11.84 -8.19 -4.29
C THR A 80 -12.28 -6.92 -5.01
N ALA A 81 -12.79 -7.05 -6.24
CA ALA A 81 -13.32 -5.92 -7.01
C ALA A 81 -14.57 -5.29 -6.39
N GLU A 82 -15.35 -6.09 -5.63
CA GLU A 82 -16.64 -5.71 -5.05
C GLU A 82 -16.53 -5.21 -3.60
N LEU A 83 -15.34 -5.30 -2.99
CA LEU A 83 -15.15 -4.87 -1.60
C LEU A 83 -15.33 -3.35 -1.44
N GLU A 84 -16.12 -2.95 -0.43
CA GLU A 84 -16.30 -1.54 -0.08
C GLU A 84 -15.06 -1.00 0.64
N ARG A 85 -14.25 -0.24 -0.10
CA ARG A 85 -12.97 0.35 0.36
C ARG A 85 -13.13 1.40 1.47
N ARG A 86 -14.35 1.80 1.81
CA ARG A 86 -14.64 2.74 2.90
C ARG A 86 -14.71 2.08 4.26
N LEU A 87 -14.88 0.76 4.31
CA LEU A 87 -15.00 0.04 5.57
C LEU A 87 -13.64 0.03 6.30
N PRO A 88 -13.59 0.26 7.62
CA PRO A 88 -12.34 0.33 8.38
C PRO A 88 -11.42 -0.87 8.19
N HIS A 89 -11.99 -2.07 8.11
CA HIS A 89 -11.27 -3.34 7.95
C HIS A 89 -10.76 -3.58 6.52
N HIS A 90 -11.13 -2.72 5.56
CA HIS A 90 -10.61 -2.73 4.19
C HIS A 90 -9.57 -1.64 3.92
N LEU A 91 -9.24 -0.81 4.92
CA LEU A 91 -8.30 0.30 4.73
C LEU A 91 -6.84 -0.17 4.63
N HIS A 92 -6.47 -1.26 5.33
CA HIS A 92 -5.12 -1.81 5.27
C HIS A 92 -4.96 -2.67 4.01
N VAL A 93 -4.13 -2.22 3.08
CA VAL A 93 -3.87 -2.90 1.82
C VAL A 93 -2.38 -2.95 1.49
N GLN A 94 -2.01 -3.95 0.73
CA GLN A 94 -0.74 -4.05 0.02
C GLN A 94 -1.02 -4.05 -1.48
N ALA A 95 -0.80 -2.91 -2.15
CA ALA A 95 -1.09 -2.80 -3.57
C ALA A 95 0.10 -3.28 -4.41
N LEU A 96 -0.12 -4.29 -5.27
CA LEU A 96 0.82 -4.63 -6.32
C LEU A 96 0.96 -3.43 -7.25
N SER A 97 2.19 -2.96 -7.40
CA SER A 97 2.47 -1.66 -8.00
C SER A 97 3.53 -1.78 -9.07
N ARG A 98 3.34 -1.03 -10.14
CA ARG A 98 4.41 -0.74 -11.09
C ARG A 98 5.25 0.41 -10.53
N VAL A 99 6.57 0.27 -10.56
CA VAL A 99 7.50 1.26 -10.00
C VAL A 99 8.47 1.74 -11.08
N VAL A 100 8.70 3.05 -11.16
CA VAL A 100 9.82 3.63 -11.90
C VAL A 100 10.75 4.27 -10.90
N PHE A 101 12.01 3.87 -10.89
CA PHE A 101 13.06 4.50 -10.09
C PHE A 101 14.10 5.13 -11.02
N THR A 102 14.41 6.40 -10.82
CA THR A 102 15.46 7.12 -11.51
C THR A 102 16.52 7.53 -10.50
N ASN A 103 17.73 7.00 -10.63
CA ASN A 103 18.81 7.32 -9.70
C ASN A 103 19.37 8.73 -9.93
N ALA A 104 20.26 9.20 -9.05
CA ALA A 104 20.89 10.52 -9.16
C ALA A 104 21.69 10.78 -10.45
N GLN A 105 22.05 9.73 -11.19
CA GLN A 105 22.75 9.83 -12.48
C GLN A 105 21.76 9.92 -13.67
N GLY A 106 20.45 10.01 -13.40
CA GLY A 106 19.40 10.06 -14.42
C GLY A 106 19.08 8.70 -15.04
N ARG A 107 19.57 7.59 -14.49
CA ARG A 107 19.31 6.25 -15.03
C ARG A 107 18.02 5.70 -14.45
N SER A 108 17.06 5.41 -15.32
CA SER A 108 15.77 4.83 -14.91
C SER A 108 15.77 3.31 -14.94
N ARG A 109 15.06 2.70 -13.98
CA ARG A 109 14.73 1.28 -13.90
C ARG A 109 13.24 1.15 -13.69
N ILE A 110 12.67 0.13 -14.33
CA ILE A 110 11.25 -0.21 -14.20
C ILE A 110 11.18 -1.52 -13.45
N GLY A 111 10.38 -1.55 -12.39
CA GLY A 111 10.18 -2.73 -11.56
C GLY A 111 8.73 -2.90 -11.14
N ARG A 112 8.52 -3.93 -10.32
CA ARG A 112 7.27 -4.17 -9.60
C ARG A 112 7.58 -4.28 -8.12
N GLY A 113 6.68 -3.79 -7.29
CA GLY A 113 6.79 -3.85 -5.85
C GLY A 113 5.42 -3.84 -5.19
N VAL A 114 5.42 -3.84 -3.87
CA VAL A 114 4.21 -3.69 -3.05
C VAL A 114 4.21 -2.29 -2.45
N PHE A 115 3.09 -1.59 -2.54
CA PHE A 115 2.86 -0.34 -1.83
C PHE A 115 1.85 -0.57 -0.71
N GLU A 116 2.36 -0.72 0.50
CA GLU A 116 1.57 -0.94 1.71
C GLU A 116 0.98 0.36 2.25
N GLN A 117 -0.29 0.33 2.61
CA GLN A 117 -1.06 1.50 3.01
C GLN A 117 -1.98 1.13 4.18
N LEU A 118 -1.92 1.91 5.26
CA LEU A 118 -2.96 1.99 6.28
C LEU A 118 -3.08 3.45 6.70
N VAL A 119 -4.12 4.12 6.22
CA VAL A 119 -4.28 5.57 6.38
C VAL A 119 -5.47 5.86 7.27
N LEU A 120 -5.22 6.33 8.48
CA LEU A 120 -6.23 6.60 9.50
C LEU A 120 -6.07 8.00 10.06
N GLY A 121 -7.20 8.61 10.42
CA GLY A 121 -7.19 9.90 11.08
C GLY A 121 -7.11 11.09 10.14
N PRO A 122 -7.18 12.31 10.72
CA PRO A 122 -6.97 13.54 9.99
C PRO A 122 -5.53 13.64 9.49
N HIS A 123 -5.36 14.11 8.26
CA HIS A 123 -4.06 14.35 7.67
C HIS A 123 -4.16 15.53 6.70
N ALA A 124 -3.72 16.70 7.15
CA ALA A 124 -3.88 17.95 6.41
C ALA A 124 -3.31 17.92 4.98
N PRO A 125 -2.11 17.35 4.72
CA PRO A 125 -1.58 17.26 3.34
C PRO A 125 -2.45 16.44 2.39
N SER A 126 -3.17 15.44 2.91
CA SER A 126 -4.10 14.62 2.12
C SER A 126 -5.53 15.15 2.10
N GLY A 127 -5.82 16.22 2.88
CA GLY A 127 -7.17 16.78 3.02
C GLY A 127 -8.12 15.94 3.88
N PHE A 128 -7.65 14.88 4.55
CA PHE A 128 -8.50 14.09 5.45
C PHE A 128 -8.74 14.85 6.76
N THR A 129 -10.01 14.93 7.17
CA THR A 129 -10.47 15.77 8.29
C THR A 129 -10.96 14.94 9.48
N SER A 130 -11.21 13.65 9.29
CA SER A 130 -11.74 12.75 10.31
C SER A 130 -11.04 11.38 10.26
N ILE A 131 -11.50 10.45 11.09
CA ILE A 131 -10.92 9.11 11.17
C ILE A 131 -11.14 8.28 9.89
N LEU A 132 -12.28 8.45 9.22
CA LEU A 132 -12.72 7.56 8.13
C LEU A 132 -13.32 8.29 6.92
N ASP A 133 -13.30 9.62 6.87
CA ASP A 133 -13.67 10.36 5.64
C ASP A 133 -12.73 9.96 4.48
N VAL A 134 -13.17 10.15 3.25
CA VAL A 134 -12.45 9.67 2.07
C VAL A 134 -12.09 10.82 1.14
N ALA A 135 -11.15 10.55 0.23
CA ALA A 135 -10.80 11.52 -0.80
C ALA A 135 -12.02 11.85 -1.66
N PRO A 136 -12.20 13.12 -2.08
CA PRO A 136 -13.30 13.53 -2.96
C PRO A 136 -13.22 12.84 -4.32
#